data_AF-A0A3N2M512-F1
#
_entry.id   AF-A0A3N2M512-F1
#
_cell.length_a   1.000
_cell.length_b   1.000
_cell.length_c   1.000
_cell.angle_alpha   90.00
_cell.angle_beta   90.00
_cell.angle_gamma   90.00
#
_symmetry.space_group_name_H-M   'P 1'
#
loop_
_entity.id
_entity.type
_entity.pdbx_description
1 polymer ?
#
loop_
_entity_poly.entity_id
_entity_poly.type
_entity_poly.pdbx_seq_one_letter_code
_entity_poly.pdbx_strand_id
1 'polypeptide(L)'
;MVSLFFSPMICAQNYDSEAETVEPMDASVSEYLYVDVYGTGNVKFTMPIDKTITSQGTPVYTQIPVKYGTVPGVGILVTFSVSKYAFITTSDNQTFGISSGEQKQILIKNLSYPQITIQFQN
;
A
#
# COMPACT_ATOMS: atom_id res chain seq x y z
N MET A 1 -23.25 -26.25 67.31
CA MET A 1 -22.62 -26.41 66.00
C MET A 1 -23.51 -25.71 64.99
N VAL A 2 -23.15 -24.48 64.59
CA VAL A 2 -23.89 -23.65 63.63
C VAL A 2 -22.86 -23.04 62.69
N SER A 3 -23.06 -23.26 61.40
CA SER A 3 -22.21 -22.84 60.29
C SER A 3 -22.57 -21.41 59.86
N LEU A 4 -21.57 -20.55 59.70
CA LEU A 4 -21.66 -19.29 58.96
C LEU A 4 -20.36 -19.09 58.17
N PHE A 5 -20.31 -19.65 56.97
CA PHE A 5 -19.33 -19.28 55.96
C PHE A 5 -19.72 -17.93 55.38
N PHE A 6 -18.91 -16.90 55.60
CA PHE A 6 -19.05 -15.62 54.91
C PHE A 6 -18.39 -15.71 53.54
N SER A 7 -19.16 -15.42 52.50
CA SER A 7 -18.78 -15.40 51.08
C SER A 7 -17.71 -14.33 50.76
N PRO A 8 -16.90 -14.54 49.71
CA PRO A 8 -15.96 -13.53 49.23
C PRO A 8 -16.70 -12.33 48.62
N MET A 9 -16.36 -11.13 49.08
CA MET A 9 -16.76 -9.86 48.49
C MET A 9 -16.03 -9.71 47.15
N ILE A 10 -16.66 -10.13 46.06
CA ILE A 10 -16.22 -9.76 44.71
C ILE A 10 -16.61 -8.30 44.53
N CYS A 11 -15.64 -7.39 44.55
CA CYS A 11 -15.82 -6.06 43.98
C CYS A 11 -16.09 -6.24 42.49
N ALA A 12 -17.35 -6.08 42.10
CA ALA A 12 -17.72 -5.84 40.71
C ALA A 12 -17.06 -4.53 40.29
N GLN A 13 -15.85 -4.61 39.73
CA GLN A 13 -15.36 -3.55 38.87
C GLN A 13 -16.20 -3.63 37.60
N ASN A 14 -17.18 -2.75 37.48
CA ASN A 14 -17.74 -2.34 36.20
C ASN A 14 -16.57 -1.75 35.39
N TYR A 15 -15.81 -2.62 34.74
CA TYR A 15 -15.17 -2.25 33.49
C TYR A 15 -16.30 -2.21 32.48
N ASP A 16 -16.94 -1.04 32.43
CA ASP A 16 -17.65 -0.61 31.24
C ASP A 16 -16.58 -0.53 30.16
N SER A 17 -16.33 -1.67 29.52
CA SER A 17 -15.64 -1.71 28.25
C SER A 17 -16.62 -1.04 27.31
N GLU A 18 -16.52 0.28 27.20
CA GLU A 18 -16.86 0.96 25.96
C GLU A 18 -15.97 0.30 24.92
N ALA A 19 -16.43 -0.84 24.40
CA ALA A 19 -15.97 -1.40 23.17
C ALA A 19 -16.36 -0.34 22.16
N GLU A 20 -15.45 0.61 21.96
CA GLU A 20 -15.43 1.49 20.82
C GLU A 20 -15.51 0.53 19.63
N THR A 21 -16.71 0.36 19.10
CA THR A 21 -16.93 -0.28 17.82
C THR A 21 -16.19 0.62 16.85
N VAL A 22 -14.92 0.32 16.64
CA VAL A 22 -14.18 0.76 15.48
C VAL A 22 -14.92 0.09 14.34
N GLU A 23 -15.91 0.79 13.78
CA GLU A 23 -16.47 0.41 12.51
C GLU A 23 -15.27 0.17 11.60
N PRO A 24 -15.14 -1.01 10.97
CA PRO A 24 -14.11 -1.16 9.96
C PRO A 24 -14.42 -0.06 8.95
N MET A 25 -13.60 0.99 8.91
CA MET A 25 -13.58 1.89 7.77
C MET A 25 -13.32 0.95 6.61
N ASP A 26 -14.38 0.70 5.85
CA ASP A 26 -14.32 -0.02 4.60
C ASP A 26 -13.52 0.91 3.69
N ALA A 27 -12.20 0.84 3.84
CA ALA A 27 -11.26 1.70 3.16
C ALA A 27 -11.34 1.27 1.71
N SER A 28 -12.26 1.91 0.97
CA SER A 28 -12.52 1.61 -0.42
C SER A 28 -11.19 1.57 -1.13
N VAL A 29 -10.85 0.41 -1.69
CA VAL A 29 -9.58 0.25 -2.37
C VAL A 29 -9.66 1.04 -3.65
N SER A 30 -8.68 1.92 -3.88
CA SER A 30 -8.61 2.67 -5.13
C SER A 30 -8.63 1.73 -6.34
N GLU A 31 -9.48 2.04 -7.31
CA GLU A 31 -9.58 1.30 -8.57
C GLU A 31 -8.37 1.52 -9.49
N TYR A 32 -7.59 2.58 -9.23
CA TYR A 32 -6.46 2.98 -10.07
C TYR A 32 -5.22 3.27 -9.22
N LEU A 33 -4.08 2.91 -9.81
CA LEU A 33 -2.75 3.36 -9.40
C LEU A 33 -2.28 4.43 -10.39
N TYR A 34 -1.91 5.59 -9.87
CA TYR A 34 -1.38 6.70 -10.66
C TYR A 34 0.13 6.56 -10.79
N VAL A 35 0.66 6.64 -12.00
CA VAL A 35 2.08 6.40 -12.27
C VAL A 35 2.66 7.54 -13.10
N ASP A 36 3.69 8.16 -12.54
CA ASP A 36 4.44 9.23 -13.18
C ASP A 36 5.85 8.72 -13.48
N VAL A 37 6.30 8.85 -14.73
CA VAL A 37 7.60 8.34 -15.17
C VAL A 37 8.40 9.47 -15.81
N TYR A 38 9.59 9.73 -15.26
CA TYR A 38 10.51 10.78 -15.67
C TYR A 38 11.84 10.20 -16.14
N GLY A 39 12.52 10.91 -17.06
CA GLY A 39 13.79 10.51 -17.65
C GLY A 39 13.63 9.62 -18.89
N THR A 40 14.65 8.81 -19.21
CA THR A 40 14.63 7.94 -20.42
C THR A 40 14.78 6.47 -20.04
N GLY A 41 13.71 5.68 -20.07
CA GLY A 41 13.76 4.28 -19.70
C GLY A 41 12.41 3.55 -19.83
N ASN A 42 12.43 2.25 -19.57
CA ASN A 42 11.23 1.40 -19.54
C ASN A 42 10.98 0.90 -18.13
N VAL A 43 9.73 0.99 -17.68
CA VAL A 43 9.24 0.25 -16.51
C VAL A 43 8.24 -0.79 -16.98
N LYS A 44 8.42 -2.03 -16.56
CA LYS A 44 7.47 -3.11 -16.78
C LYS A 44 6.79 -3.43 -15.46
N PHE A 45 5.50 -3.19 -15.39
CA PHE A 45 4.62 -3.69 -14.34
C PHE A 45 4.19 -5.12 -14.68
N THR A 46 4.15 -5.96 -13.65
CA THR A 46 3.62 -7.34 -13.72
C THR A 46 2.42 -7.52 -12.79
N MET A 47 2.30 -6.65 -11.77
CA MET A 47 1.13 -6.50 -10.91
C MET A 47 0.97 -5.00 -10.61
N PRO A 48 -0.25 -4.42 -10.62
CA PRO A 48 -1.57 -5.07 -10.68
C PRO A 48 -1.97 -5.63 -12.05
N ILE A 49 -1.27 -5.25 -13.13
CA ILE A 49 -1.44 -5.80 -14.49
C ILE A 49 -0.08 -5.89 -15.20
N ASP A 50 0.01 -6.70 -16.27
CA ASP A 50 1.16 -6.62 -17.19
C ASP A 50 1.02 -5.38 -18.08
N LYS A 51 1.90 -4.40 -17.87
CA LYS A 51 1.93 -3.14 -18.63
C LYS A 51 3.35 -2.61 -18.67
N THR A 52 3.81 -2.22 -19.85
CA THR A 52 5.08 -1.50 -20.01
C THR A 52 4.81 -0.02 -20.25
N ILE A 53 5.52 0.84 -19.54
CA ILE A 53 5.56 2.28 -19.78
C ILE A 53 6.96 2.64 -20.24
N THR A 54 7.06 3.35 -21.35
CA THR A 54 8.31 3.86 -21.91
C THR A 54 8.31 5.38 -21.82
N SER A 55 9.35 5.95 -21.22
CA SER A 55 9.60 7.39 -21.22
C SER A 55 10.87 7.68 -22.02
N GLN A 56 10.81 8.71 -22.87
CA GLN A 56 11.88 9.10 -23.81
C GLN A 56 12.36 10.54 -23.54
N GLY A 57 12.49 10.91 -22.26
CA GLY A 57 12.94 12.25 -21.85
C GLY A 57 11.81 13.21 -21.50
N THR A 58 10.62 13.02 -22.08
CA THR A 58 9.40 13.72 -21.66
C THR A 58 8.68 12.94 -20.56
N PRO A 59 8.20 13.59 -19.49
CA PRO A 59 7.41 12.93 -18.46
C PRO A 59 6.19 12.22 -19.03
N VAL A 60 5.91 11.00 -18.53
CA VAL A 60 4.73 10.22 -18.87
C VAL A 60 3.87 10.06 -17.64
N TYR A 61 2.59 10.41 -17.75
CA TYR A 61 1.60 10.27 -16.69
C TYR A 61 0.55 9.26 -17.14
N THR A 62 0.31 8.22 -16.35
CA THR A 62 -0.67 7.19 -16.70
C THR A 62 -1.39 6.64 -15.48
N GLN A 63 -2.56 6.10 -15.72
CA GLN A 63 -3.33 5.35 -14.74
C GLN A 63 -3.24 3.87 -15.07
N ILE A 64 -3.03 3.05 -14.05
CA ILE A 64 -3.01 1.60 -14.15
C ILE A 64 -4.24 1.08 -13.38
N PRO A 65 -5.19 0.41 -14.05
CA PRO A 65 -6.32 -0.19 -13.36
C PRO A 65 -5.85 -1.32 -12.44
N VAL A 66 -6.38 -1.32 -11.22
CA VAL A 66 -6.06 -2.30 -10.19
C VAL A 66 -7.00 -3.50 -10.36
N LYS A 67 -6.61 -4.44 -11.23
CA LYS A 67 -7.36 -5.70 -11.42
C LYS A 67 -7.03 -6.75 -10.36
N TYR A 68 -5.76 -6.79 -9.94
CA TYR A 68 -5.20 -7.73 -8.99
C TYR A 68 -4.23 -7.02 -8.05
N GLY A 69 -3.79 -7.69 -6.98
CA GLY A 69 -2.80 -7.13 -6.06
C GLY A 69 -3.37 -6.21 -4.99
N THR A 70 -4.69 -6.04 -4.91
CA THR A 70 -5.34 -5.39 -3.77
C THR A 70 -5.15 -6.21 -2.49
N VAL A 71 -4.67 -5.55 -1.43
CA VAL A 71 -4.62 -6.09 -0.07
C VAL A 71 -5.68 -5.35 0.77
N PRO A 72 -6.80 -6.01 1.15
CA PRO A 72 -7.90 -5.37 1.88
C PRO A 72 -7.42 -4.65 3.14
N GLY A 73 -7.88 -3.42 3.34
CA GLY A 73 -7.51 -2.58 4.49
C GLY A 73 -6.07 -2.07 4.49
N VAL A 74 -5.27 -2.38 3.46
CA VAL A 74 -3.84 -2.06 3.44
C VAL A 74 -3.46 -1.22 2.22
N GLY A 75 -3.67 -1.72 1.00
CA GLY A 75 -3.02 -1.13 -0.17
C GLY A 75 -3.11 -1.89 -1.47
N ILE A 76 -2.31 -1.44 -2.43
CA ILE A 76 -2.10 -2.06 -3.73
C ILE A 76 -0.67 -2.62 -3.76
N LEU A 77 -0.53 -3.93 -3.88
CA LEU A 77 0.73 -4.60 -4.09
C LEU A 77 1.13 -4.46 -5.57
N VAL A 78 2.28 -3.86 -5.80
CA VAL A 78 2.79 -3.54 -7.15
C VAL A 78 4.10 -4.27 -7.34
N THR A 79 4.21 -5.02 -8.44
CA THR A 79 5.44 -5.70 -8.83
C THR A 79 5.90 -5.18 -10.17
N PHE A 80 7.13 -4.69 -10.24
CA PHE A 80 7.66 -4.07 -11.45
C PHE A 80 9.18 -4.22 -11.56
N SER A 81 9.70 -3.97 -12.76
CA SER A 81 11.12 -3.95 -13.07
C SER A 81 11.44 -2.77 -13.97
N VAL A 82 12.69 -2.31 -13.94
CA VAL A 82 13.16 -1.14 -14.70
C VAL A 82 14.30 -1.50 -15.64
N SER A 83 14.40 -0.83 -16.79
CA SER A 83 15.47 -1.08 -17.77
C SER A 83 16.81 -0.47 -17.38
N LYS A 84 16.82 0.47 -16.44
CA LYS A 84 18.02 1.13 -15.90
C LYS A 84 17.74 1.61 -14.48
N TYR A 85 18.78 2.02 -13.76
CA TYR A 85 18.63 2.45 -12.38
C TYR A 85 17.62 3.60 -12.24
N ALA A 86 16.73 3.48 -11.26
CA ALA A 86 15.67 4.45 -11.01
C ALA A 86 15.36 4.59 -9.51
N PHE A 87 14.91 5.77 -9.12
CA PHE A 87 14.27 6.00 -7.83
C PHE A 87 12.76 5.91 -7.97
N ILE A 88 12.13 5.24 -7.02
CA ILE A 88 10.68 5.05 -6.95
C ILE A 88 10.19 5.69 -5.67
N THR A 89 9.29 6.66 -5.77
CA THR A 89 8.68 7.33 -4.62
C THR A 89 7.20 7.05 -4.60
N THR A 90 6.69 6.57 -3.48
CA THR A 90 5.27 6.27 -3.27
C THR A 90 4.53 7.49 -2.69
N SER A 91 3.19 7.50 -2.79
CA SER A 91 2.35 8.58 -2.27
C SER A 91 2.43 8.78 -0.75
N ASP A 92 2.92 7.78 0.00
CA ASP A 92 3.23 7.88 1.43
C ASP A 92 4.72 8.22 1.71
N ASN A 93 5.43 8.75 0.71
CA ASN A 93 6.80 9.26 0.78
C ASN A 93 7.89 8.21 1.08
N GLN A 94 7.64 6.93 0.77
CA GLN A 94 8.71 5.93 0.80
C GLN A 94 9.49 5.98 -0.51
N THR A 95 10.82 5.90 -0.43
CA THR A 95 11.70 5.91 -1.61
C THR A 95 12.53 4.65 -1.72
N PHE A 96 12.57 4.06 -2.91
CA PHE A 96 13.31 2.84 -3.22
C PHE A 96 14.23 3.06 -4.43
N GLY A 97 15.48 2.62 -4.33
CA GLY A 97 16.38 2.49 -5.49
C GLY A 97 16.23 1.09 -6.10
N ILE A 98 16.15 1.00 -7.42
CA ILE A 98 16.02 -0.29 -8.13
C ILE A 98 17.00 -0.34 -9.29
N SER A 99 17.75 -1.43 -9.37
CA SER A 99 18.72 -1.65 -10.45
C SER A 99 18.08 -2.23 -11.72
N SER A 100 18.77 -2.08 -12.85
CA SER A 100 18.31 -2.66 -14.12
C SER A 100 18.08 -4.17 -14.00
N GLY A 101 16.94 -4.65 -14.49
CA GLY A 101 16.59 -6.07 -14.49
C GLY A 101 16.18 -6.65 -13.12
N GLU A 102 16.29 -5.88 -12.04
CA GLU A 102 15.77 -6.27 -10.73
C GLU A 102 14.24 -6.17 -10.75
N GLN A 103 13.57 -7.21 -10.24
CA GLN A 103 12.14 -7.17 -9.96
C GLN A 103 11.95 -6.71 -8.52
N LYS A 104 11.15 -5.66 -8.33
CA LYS A 104 10.77 -5.15 -7.00
C LYS A 104 9.29 -5.31 -6.78
N GLN A 105 8.94 -5.66 -5.55
CA GLN A 105 7.57 -5.63 -5.06
C GLN A 105 7.45 -4.58 -3.95
N ILE A 106 6.46 -3.71 -4.05
CA ILE A 106 6.15 -2.67 -3.06
C ILE A 106 4.65 -2.65 -2.78
N LEU A 107 4.29 -2.35 -1.54
CA LEU A 107 2.91 -2.17 -1.12
C LEU A 107 2.61 -0.67 -1.06
N ILE A 108 1.76 -0.19 -1.96
CA ILE A 108 1.32 1.21 -2.01
C ILE A 108 0.12 1.37 -1.08
N LYS A 109 0.26 2.25 -0.09
CA LYS A 109 -0.82 2.52 0.88
C LYS A 109 -2.11 2.93 0.16
N ASN A 110 -3.23 2.38 0.59
CA ASN A 110 -4.55 2.73 0.06
C ASN A 110 -4.96 4.13 0.52
N LEU A 111 -4.52 5.14 -0.22
CA LEU A 111 -4.96 6.53 -0.09
C LEU A 111 -6.02 6.83 -1.15
N SER A 112 -6.71 7.97 -1.06
CA SER A 112 -7.66 8.42 -2.09
C SER A 112 -7.02 8.53 -3.48
N TYR A 113 -5.69 8.68 -3.55
CA TYR A 113 -4.91 8.77 -4.77
C TYR A 113 -3.56 8.04 -4.59
N PRO A 114 -3.53 6.70 -4.70
CA PRO A 114 -2.28 5.96 -4.57
C PRO A 114 -1.42 6.18 -5.81
N GLN A 115 -0.21 6.68 -5.60
CA GLN A 115 0.66 7.13 -6.67
C GLN A 115 2.07 6.54 -6.52
N ILE A 116 2.70 6.28 -7.65
CA ILE A 116 4.13 5.99 -7.76
C ILE A 116 4.76 6.97 -8.74
N THR A 117 5.82 7.63 -8.30
CA THR A 117 6.73 8.40 -9.16
C THR A 117 7.98 7.60 -9.44
N ILE A 118 8.39 7.51 -10.70
CA ILE A 118 9.56 6.77 -11.18
C ILE A 118 10.50 7.76 -11.85
N GLN A 119 11.68 7.96 -11.26
CA GLN A 119 12.71 8.84 -11.80
C GLN A 119 13.91 8.03 -12.24
N PHE A 120 14.03 7.84 -13.55
CA PHE A 120 15.21 7.25 -14.15
C PHE A 120 16.43 8.16 -13.97
N GLN A 121 17.56 7.56 -13.59
CA GLN A 121 18.84 8.25 -13.52
C GLN A 121 19.51 8.27 -14.90
N ASN A 122 20.23 9.36 -15.21
CA ASN A 122 20.96 9.51 -16.46
C ASN A 122 22.26 8.71 -16.45
#